data_AF-A0A2P4UHT6-F1
#
_entry.id   AF-A0A2P4UHT6-F1
#
_cell.length_a   1.000
_cell.length_b   1.000
_cell.length_c   1.000
_cell.angle_alpha   90.00
_cell.angle_beta   90.00
_cell.angle_gamma   90.00
#
_symmetry.space_group_name_H-M   'P 1'
#
loop_
_entity.id
_entity.type
_entity.pdbx_description
1 polymer ?
#
loop_
_entity_poly.entity_id
_entity_poly.type
_entity_poly.pdbx_seq_one_letter_code
_entity_poly.pdbx_strand_id
1 'polypeptide(L)'
;MDVRSWSPGTPGSAADGRYAEAAFRVGEVCERAGDLWTAAQWFREAAEAGRPGARLRLGAVLGRLADHLADRPGAGTPDPGVLLAEAARWLTGSPEAATPAGIGLITDMLNRQQRQAARRALENAAPR
;
A
#
# COMPACT_ATOMS: atom_id res chain seq x y z
N MET A 1 -46.47 -6.08 2.09
CA MET A 1 -45.14 -6.63 2.48
C MET A 1 -44.28 -6.55 1.24
N ASP A 2 -43.66 -5.40 1.01
CA ASP A 2 -42.81 -5.18 -0.16
C ASP A 2 -41.43 -5.76 0.12
N VAL A 3 -41.10 -6.81 -0.64
CA VAL A 3 -39.73 -7.28 -0.79
C VAL A 3 -38.94 -6.10 -1.32
N ARG A 4 -38.07 -5.53 -0.48
CA ARG A 4 -37.00 -4.65 -0.94
C ARG A 4 -36.08 -5.52 -1.80
N SER A 5 -36.32 -5.49 -3.11
CA SER A 5 -35.38 -5.94 -4.10
C SER A 5 -34.13 -5.08 -3.96
N TRP A 6 -33.16 -5.60 -3.20
CA TRP A 6 -31.81 -5.08 -3.22
C TRP A 6 -31.23 -5.41 -4.60
N SER A 7 -31.23 -4.42 -5.49
CA SER A 7 -30.39 -4.46 -6.68
C SER A 7 -28.98 -4.05 -6.28
N PRO A 8 -27.94 -4.85 -6.57
CA PRO A 8 -26.57 -4.39 -6.41
C PRO A 8 -26.36 -3.19 -7.33
N GLY A 9 -26.14 -2.03 -6.73
CA GLY A 9 -25.82 -0.80 -7.46
C GLY A 9 -24.63 -1.05 -8.37
N THR A 10 -24.75 -0.56 -9.60
CA THR A 10 -23.67 -0.52 -10.59
C THR A 10 -22.37 -0.04 -9.96
N PRO A 11 -21.23 -0.74 -10.13
CA PRO A 11 -19.94 -0.19 -9.76
C PRO A 11 -19.68 1.03 -10.65
N GLY A 12 -19.59 2.22 -10.05
CA GLY A 12 -19.30 3.47 -10.78
C GLY A 12 -20.33 4.59 -10.62
N SER A 13 -20.90 4.81 -9.43
CA SER A 13 -21.57 6.08 -9.17
C SER A 13 -20.54 7.23 -9.19
N ALA A 14 -20.91 8.37 -9.76
CA ALA A 14 -20.08 9.59 -9.70
C ALA A 14 -19.79 10.05 -8.25
N ALA A 15 -20.62 9.64 -7.28
CA ALA A 15 -20.35 9.86 -5.86
C ALA A 15 -19.17 9.02 -5.36
N ASP A 16 -19.11 7.74 -5.75
CA ASP A 16 -18.01 6.84 -5.38
C ASP A 16 -16.70 7.28 -6.02
N GLY A 17 -16.75 7.72 -7.29
CA GLY A 17 -15.57 8.26 -7.98
C GLY A 17 -15.02 9.54 -7.33
N ARG A 18 -15.88 10.45 -6.86
CA ARG A 18 -15.47 11.67 -6.14
C ARG A 18 -14.90 11.36 -4.76
N TYR A 19 -15.48 10.39 -4.04
CA TYR A 19 -14.93 9.93 -2.77
C TYR A 19 -13.56 9.29 -2.96
N ALA A 20 -13.40 8.42 -3.96
CA ALA A 20 -12.14 7.75 -4.26
C ALA A 20 -11.01 8.75 -4.61
N GLU A 21 -11.33 9.79 -5.39
CA GLU A 21 -10.40 10.90 -5.69
C GLU A 21 -10.05 11.71 -4.43
N ALA A 22 -11.03 11.99 -3.56
CA ALA A 22 -10.79 12.70 -2.32
C ALA A 22 -9.87 11.89 -1.39
N ALA A 23 -10.17 10.61 -1.18
CA ALA A 23 -9.34 9.69 -0.42
C ALA A 23 -7.92 9.63 -0.97
N PHE A 24 -7.76 9.51 -2.29
CA PHE A 24 -6.44 9.52 -2.93
C PHE A 24 -5.65 10.79 -2.63
N ARG A 25 -6.27 11.98 -2.76
CA ARG A 25 -5.60 13.26 -2.46
C ARG A 25 -5.22 13.42 -0.99
N VAL A 26 -6.06 12.94 -0.07
CA VAL A 26 -5.71 12.94 1.36
C VAL A 26 -4.53 12.00 1.60
N GLY A 27 -4.52 10.82 0.97
CA GLY A 27 -3.38 9.91 0.98
C GLY A 27 -2.08 10.57 0.52
N GLU A 28 -2.10 11.34 -0.57
CA GLU A 28 -0.93 12.08 -1.05
C GLU A 28 -0.44 13.17 -0.10
N VAL A 29 -1.36 13.83 0.62
CA VAL A 29 -1.01 14.84 1.63
C VAL A 29 -0.33 14.16 2.83
N CYS A 30 -0.90 13.06 3.32
CA CYS A 30 -0.30 12.26 4.40
C CYS A 30 1.05 11.68 3.99
N GLU A 31 1.17 11.18 2.75
CA GLU A 31 2.41 10.67 2.18
C GLU A 31 3.51 11.74 2.21
N ARG A 32 3.20 12.96 1.77
CA ARG A 32 4.13 14.10 1.78
C ARG A 32 4.50 14.56 3.19
N ALA A 33 3.59 14.41 4.15
CA ALA A 33 3.84 14.69 5.55
C ALA A 33 4.68 13.58 6.24
N GLY A 34 4.95 12.46 5.56
CA GLY A 34 5.66 11.31 6.14
C GLY A 34 4.79 10.42 7.02
N ASP A 35 3.49 10.69 7.13
CA ASP A 35 2.55 9.83 7.84
C ASP A 35 2.13 8.66 6.93
N LEU A 36 3.04 7.68 6.85
CA LEU A 36 2.88 6.50 6.01
C LEU A 36 1.69 5.63 6.44
N TRP A 37 1.35 5.65 7.73
CA TRP A 37 0.22 4.90 8.27
C TRP A 37 -1.10 5.44 7.76
N THR A 38 -1.33 6.73 7.97
CA THR A 38 -2.57 7.39 7.51
C THR A 38 -2.64 7.39 5.99
N ALA A 39 -1.51 7.59 5.31
CA ALA A 39 -1.44 7.50 3.86
C ALA A 39 -1.89 6.12 3.35
N ALA A 40 -1.41 5.03 3.97
CA ALA A 40 -1.81 3.67 3.59
C ALA A 40 -3.31 3.43 3.76
N GLN A 41 -3.93 3.97 4.83
CA GLN A 41 -5.38 3.84 5.02
C GLN A 41 -6.18 4.54 3.92
N TRP A 42 -5.82 5.80 3.61
CA TRP A 42 -6.51 6.55 2.56
C TRP A 42 -6.30 5.99 1.16
N PHE A 43 -5.09 5.50 0.86
CA PHE A 43 -4.85 4.83 -0.41
C PHE A 43 -5.57 3.48 -0.49
N ARG A 44 -5.79 2.77 0.62
CA ARG A 44 -6.62 1.56 0.65
C ARG A 44 -8.07 1.86 0.30
N GLU A 45 -8.66 2.88 0.91
CA GLU A 45 -10.01 3.35 0.55
C GLU A 45 -10.12 3.69 -0.94
N ALA A 46 -9.16 4.44 -1.49
CA ALA A 46 -9.13 4.79 -2.91
C ALA A 46 -8.93 3.56 -3.83
N ALA A 47 -8.10 2.60 -3.41
CA ALA A 47 -7.80 1.39 -4.16
C ALA A 47 -8.97 0.40 -4.21
N GLU A 48 -9.69 0.25 -3.10
CA GLU A 48 -10.93 -0.54 -3.01
C GLU A 48 -12.04 0.10 -3.85
N ALA A 49 -12.13 1.43 -3.87
CA ALA A 49 -13.05 2.17 -4.73
C ALA A 49 -12.64 2.20 -6.21
N GLY A 50 -11.54 1.54 -6.60
CA GLY A 50 -11.12 1.37 -7.99
C GLY A 50 -10.47 2.60 -8.63
N ARG A 51 -9.96 3.55 -7.85
CA ARG A 51 -9.24 4.72 -8.37
C ARG A 51 -7.94 4.29 -9.10
N PRO A 52 -7.71 4.71 -10.35
CA PRO A 52 -6.44 4.45 -11.02
C PRO A 52 -5.26 5.00 -10.23
N GLY A 53 -4.13 4.30 -10.21
CA GLY A 53 -2.92 4.69 -9.46
C GLY A 53 -2.98 4.47 -7.95
N ALA A 54 -4.15 4.27 -7.34
CA ALA A 54 -4.27 4.09 -5.89
C ALA A 54 -3.61 2.79 -5.42
N ARG A 55 -3.77 1.69 -6.17
CA ARG A 55 -3.13 0.40 -5.88
C ARG A 55 -1.60 0.51 -5.91
N LEU A 56 -1.06 1.21 -6.91
CA LEU A 56 0.37 1.47 -7.04
C LEU A 56 0.90 2.31 -5.87
N ARG A 57 0.21 3.40 -5.53
CA ARG A 57 0.58 4.26 -4.39
C ARG A 57 0.51 3.53 -3.06
N LEU A 58 -0.53 2.72 -2.84
CA LEU A 58 -0.66 1.91 -1.65
C LEU A 58 0.49 0.92 -1.50
N GLY A 59 0.83 0.18 -2.56
CA GLY A 59 1.97 -0.75 -2.54
C GLY A 59 3.29 -0.05 -2.20
N ALA A 60 3.54 1.12 -2.80
CA ALA A 60 4.74 1.90 -2.52
C ALA A 60 4.81 2.39 -1.06
N VAL A 61 3.70 2.91 -0.53
CA VAL A 61 3.63 3.39 0.86
C VAL A 61 3.79 2.24 1.86
N LEU A 62 3.13 1.10 1.63
CA LEU A 62 3.26 -0.10 2.48
C LEU A 62 4.69 -0.62 2.50
N GLY A 63 5.39 -0.62 1.36
CA GLY A 63 6.81 -0.98 1.29
C GLY A 63 7.69 -0.06 2.15
N ARG A 64 7.49 1.26 2.04
CA ARG A 64 8.25 2.23 2.88
C ARG A 64 7.87 2.13 4.36
N LEU A 65 6.62 1.82 4.69
CA LEU A 65 6.18 1.61 6.06
C LEU A 65 6.83 0.36 6.65
N ALA A 66 6.90 -0.72 5.89
CA ALA A 66 7.63 -1.93 6.26
C ALA A 66 9.12 -1.62 6.50
N ASP A 67 9.76 -0.87 5.60
CA ASP A 67 11.15 -0.42 5.74
C ASP A 67 11.35 0.38 7.05
N HIS A 68 10.42 1.29 7.37
CA HIS A 68 10.51 2.10 8.59
C HIS A 68 10.35 1.28 9.88
N LEU A 69 9.37 0.37 9.91
CA LEU A 69 9.13 -0.51 11.06
C LEU A 69 10.22 -1.57 11.20
N ALA A 70 10.88 -1.92 10.10
CA ALA A 70 12.02 -2.82 10.08
C ALA A 70 13.22 -2.24 10.83
N ASP A 71 13.45 -0.93 10.74
CA ASP A 71 14.54 -0.23 11.43
C ASP A 71 14.20 0.11 12.89
N ARG A 72 12.91 0.35 13.19
CA ARG A 72 12.44 0.71 14.54
C ARG A 72 11.15 -0.05 14.90
N PRO A 73 11.26 -1.31 15.35
CA PRO A 73 10.09 -2.09 15.73
C PRO A 73 9.46 -1.52 17.01
N GLY A 74 8.15 -1.23 16.96
CA GLY A 74 7.36 -0.80 18.11
C GLY A 74 6.50 -1.93 18.67
N ALA A 75 6.12 -1.85 19.95
CA ALA A 75 5.14 -2.80 20.51
C ALA A 75 3.78 -2.59 19.82
N GLY A 76 3.20 -3.67 19.28
CA GLY A 76 1.89 -3.65 18.62
C GLY A 76 1.89 -3.14 17.18
N THR A 77 3.05 -2.84 16.59
CA THR A 77 3.13 -2.57 15.14
C THR A 77 3.07 -3.88 14.35
N PRO A 78 2.40 -3.93 13.19
CA PRO A 78 2.36 -5.11 12.35
C PRO A 78 3.77 -5.50 11.91
N ASP A 79 3.96 -6.80 11.72
CA ASP A 79 5.20 -7.33 11.19
C ASP A 79 5.49 -6.75 9.79
N PRO A 80 6.72 -6.28 9.52
CA PRO A 80 7.09 -5.75 8.21
C PRO A 80 6.82 -6.71 7.05
N GLY A 81 6.97 -8.02 7.25
CA GLY A 81 6.69 -9.04 6.25
C GLY A 81 5.21 -9.08 5.83
N VAL A 82 4.30 -8.86 6.78
CA VAL A 82 2.85 -8.78 6.50
C VAL A 82 2.55 -7.56 5.62
N LEU A 83 3.14 -6.41 5.92
CA LEU A 83 2.95 -5.20 5.12
C LEU A 83 3.51 -5.36 3.69
N LEU A 84 4.62 -6.07 3.52
CA LEU A 84 5.20 -6.35 2.21
C LEU A 84 4.35 -7.34 1.41
N ALA A 85 3.81 -8.37 2.05
CA ALA A 85 2.88 -9.29 1.41
C ALA A 85 1.63 -8.56 0.94
N GLU A 86 1.11 -7.63 1.74
CA GLU A 86 0.01 -6.78 1.35
C GLU A 86 0.38 -5.84 0.18
N ALA A 87 1.54 -5.19 0.26
CA ALA A 87 2.05 -4.34 -0.81
C ALA A 87 2.13 -5.09 -2.15
N ALA A 88 2.70 -6.29 -2.12
CA ALA A 88 2.82 -7.15 -3.30
C ALA A 88 1.44 -7.52 -3.86
N ARG A 89 0.46 -7.86 -3.02
CA ARG A 89 -0.91 -8.16 -3.45
C ARG A 89 -1.57 -6.99 -4.18
N TRP A 90 -1.43 -5.78 -3.63
CA TRP A 90 -1.98 -4.58 -4.26
C TRP A 90 -1.30 -4.25 -5.59
N LEU A 91 0.01 -4.44 -5.67
CA LEU A 91 0.78 -4.22 -6.89
C LEU A 91 0.38 -5.25 -7.96
N THR A 92 0.41 -6.54 -7.67
CA THR A 92 0.10 -7.59 -8.68
C THR A 92 -1.36 -7.61 -9.12
N GLY A 93 -2.28 -7.15 -8.27
CA GLY A 93 -3.69 -6.96 -8.61
C GLY A 93 -3.99 -5.72 -9.44
N SER A 94 -2.99 -4.89 -9.80
CA SER A 94 -3.19 -3.69 -10.62
C SER A 94 -2.87 -3.97 -12.09
N PRO A 95 -3.73 -3.58 -13.06
CA PRO A 95 -3.36 -3.57 -14.47
C PRO A 95 -2.16 -2.64 -14.74
N GLU A 96 -1.92 -1.67 -13.85
CA GLU A 96 -0.80 -0.73 -13.94
C GLU A 96 0.54 -1.33 -13.49
N ALA A 97 0.53 -2.54 -12.89
CA ALA A 97 1.75 -3.23 -12.47
C ALA A 97 2.69 -3.55 -13.62
N ALA A 98 2.13 -3.81 -14.80
CA ALA A 98 2.87 -4.10 -16.02
C ALA A 98 3.40 -2.83 -16.72
N THR A 99 3.07 -1.64 -16.22
CA THR A 99 3.65 -0.39 -16.74
C THR A 99 5.11 -0.27 -16.29
N PRO A 100 5.97 0.46 -17.03
CA PRO A 100 7.35 0.69 -16.61
C PRO A 100 7.47 1.29 -15.19
N ALA A 101 6.54 2.16 -14.81
CA ALA A 101 6.48 2.72 -13.46
C ALA A 101 6.14 1.67 -12.39
N GLY A 102 5.16 0.80 -12.67
CA GLY A 102 4.79 -0.30 -11.77
C GLY A 102 5.90 -1.33 -11.61
N ILE A 103 6.51 -1.76 -12.72
CA ILE A 103 7.68 -2.65 -12.72
C ILE A 103 8.82 -2.04 -11.93
N GLY A 104 9.14 -0.76 -12.19
CA GLY A 104 10.18 -0.03 -11.46
C GLY A 104 9.95 -0.05 -9.95
N LEU A 105 8.74 0.28 -9.50
CA LEU A 105 8.40 0.27 -8.07
C LEU A 105 8.51 -1.11 -7.43
N ILE A 106 8.02 -2.16 -8.10
CA ILE A 106 8.11 -3.54 -7.61
C ILE A 106 9.58 -3.95 -7.48
N THR A 107 10.39 -3.71 -8.52
CA THR A 107 11.81 -4.05 -8.50
C THR A 107 12.57 -3.28 -7.42
N ASP A 108 12.30 -1.98 -7.27
CA ASP A 108 12.98 -1.15 -6.28
C ASP A 108 12.63 -1.57 -4.85
N MET A 109 11.35 -1.91 -4.60
CA MET A 109 10.89 -2.46 -3.33
C MET A 109 11.58 -3.80 -3.02
N LEU A 110 11.61 -4.74 -3.97
CA LEU A 110 12.27 -6.04 -3.79
C LEU A 110 13.78 -5.89 -3.54
N ASN A 111 14.43 -5.00 -4.29
CA ASN A 111 15.86 -4.71 -4.11
C ASN A 111 16.16 -4.13 -2.73
N ARG A 112 15.35 -3.18 -2.24
CA ARG A 112 15.50 -2.62 -0.89
C ARG A 112 15.35 -3.71 0.18
N GLN A 113 14.34 -4.56 0.03
CA GLN A 113 14.06 -5.64 0.97
C GLN A 113 15.20 -6.67 1.05
N GLN A 114 15.75 -7.09 -0.10
CA GLN A 114 16.90 -7.99 -0.11
C GLN A 114 18.13 -7.38 0.59
N ARG A 115 18.40 -6.09 0.37
CA ARG A 115 19.51 -5.39 1.03
C ARG A 115 19.32 -5.31 2.55
N GLN A 116 18.10 -5.05 3.02
CA GLN A 116 17.79 -5.02 4.45
C GLN A 116 17.93 -6.41 5.08
N ALA A 117 17.42 -7.45 4.43
CA ALA A 117 17.58 -8.82 4.91
C ALA A 117 19.06 -9.22 5.03
N ALA A 118 19.87 -8.89 4.01
CA ALA A 118 21.31 -9.11 4.05
C ALA A 118 21.98 -8.34 5.19
N ARG A 119 21.63 -7.06 5.40
CA ARG A 119 22.16 -6.24 6.49
C ARG A 119 21.87 -6.83 7.87
N ARG A 120 20.62 -7.24 8.12
CA ARG A 120 20.21 -7.87 9.38
C ARG A 120 20.93 -9.20 9.64
N ALA A 121 21.13 -10.00 8.60
CA ALA A 121 21.89 -11.25 8.72
C ALA A 121 23.34 -10.98 9.16
N LEU A 122 23.97 -9.93 8.63
CA LEU A 122 25.31 -9.50 9.05
C LEU A 122 25.33 -8.96 10.48
N GLU A 123 24.36 -8.13 10.86
CA GLU A 123 24.23 -7.59 12.23
C GLU A 123 24.06 -8.71 13.28
N ASN A 124 23.26 -9.74 12.97
CA ASN A 124 23.07 -10.90 13.83
C ASN A 124 24.30 -11.82 13.92
N ALA A 125 25.17 -11.80 12.90
CA ALA A 125 26.40 -12.61 12.86
C ALA A 125 27.59 -11.94 13.56
N ALA A 126 27.50 -10.65 13.89
CA ALA A 126 28.55 -9.94 14.62
C ALA A 126 28.63 -10.44 16.08
N PRO A 127 29.84 -10.72 16.61
CA PRO A 127 29.99 -11.11 18.02
C PRO A 127 29.56 -9.95 18.92
N ARG A 128 28.80 -10.28 19.99
CA ARG A 128 28.32 -9.32 21.00
C ARG A 128 29.42 -8.83 21.91
#